data_AF-A0A926B6G1-F1
#
_entry.id   AF-A0A926B6G1-F1
#
_cell.length_a   1.000
_cell.length_b   1.000
_cell.length_c   1.000
_cell.angle_alpha   90.00
_cell.angle_beta   90.00
_cell.angle_gamma   90.00
#
_symmetry.space_group_name_H-M   'P 1'
#
loop_
_entity.id
_entity.type
_entity.pdbx_description
1 polymer ?
#
loop_
_entity_poly.entity_id
_entity_poly.type
_entity_poly.pdbx_seq_one_letter_code
_entity_poly.pdbx_strand_id
1 'polypeptide(L)'
;MKPIHIILSALLGLFLSFATSSAQVDTSFNTSINSSVLCFALQADGKVLVGGGFSSLGGAATGGLGRLYADGTLDSSFIPNPSGSVYSVAVQADGKILVGGTFTTISGQTRNNIARLNADGTLDSSFDPIAGGKVSNIILQSDGKILLSGDFTTMGAVTRNRLARLNADGTLDLGFDPNANDYVNCLALQTDGKILIGGAFTTIGGSTRNRIARLNTNGTLDGGYNPNAGNTVNCLALQVDGKVLVGGAFTTVGGVTRRRFARLNMDGTVDTGFDPNVSSTVNSIALQADGEILVGGSFTIVGAFYRNRMARLNADGSLDSGIFPS
;
A
#
# COMPACT_ATOMS: atom_id res chain seq x y z
N MET A 1 5.45 21.64 7.16
CA MET A 1 6.62 20.74 7.15
C MET A 1 6.19 19.45 6.47
N LYS A 2 6.78 19.11 5.32
CA LYS A 2 6.24 18.13 4.34
C LYS A 2 6.20 16.70 4.92
N PRO A 3 5.13 15.90 4.67
CA PRO A 3 5.12 14.49 5.05
C PRO A 3 6.06 13.70 4.14
N ILE A 4 7.00 12.97 4.74
CA ILE A 4 7.82 11.98 4.06
C ILE A 4 7.00 10.68 4.04
N HIS A 5 6.40 10.41 2.89
CA HIS A 5 5.80 9.16 2.41
C HIS A 5 6.64 8.82 1.16
N ILE A 6 7.13 7.62 0.86
CA ILE A 6 6.64 6.26 1.07
C ILE A 6 7.83 5.30 0.79
N ILE A 7 7.95 4.22 1.56
CA ILE A 7 8.60 2.93 1.22
C ILE A 7 10.01 3.03 0.59
N LEU A 8 11.02 3.23 1.45
CA LEU A 8 12.40 2.79 1.15
C LEU A 8 12.55 1.25 1.30
N SER A 9 11.54 0.56 1.81
CA SER A 9 11.62 -0.85 2.23
C SER A 9 11.35 -1.89 1.16
N ALA A 10 11.05 -1.49 -0.08
CA ALA A 10 11.00 -2.43 -1.21
C ALA A 10 12.22 -2.34 -2.14
N LEU A 11 13.04 -1.30 -1.99
CA LEU A 11 14.36 -1.27 -2.63
C LEU A 11 15.33 -2.27 -1.96
N LEU A 12 15.05 -2.71 -0.73
CA LEU A 12 15.88 -3.73 -0.04
C LEU A 12 15.56 -5.16 -0.49
N GLY A 13 14.38 -5.39 -1.10
CA GLY A 13 13.98 -6.72 -1.61
C GLY A 13 14.39 -6.99 -3.06
N LEU A 14 14.88 -5.99 -3.79
CA LEU A 14 15.39 -6.13 -5.16
C LEU A 14 16.92 -6.34 -5.21
N PHE A 15 17.59 -6.42 -4.07
CA PHE A 15 19.06 -6.62 -3.96
C PHE A 15 19.48 -7.79 -3.06
N LEU A 16 18.65 -8.82 -2.89
CA LEU A 16 19.13 -10.08 -2.31
C LEU A 16 18.54 -11.29 -3.05
N SER A 17 19.28 -11.82 -4.02
CA SER A 17 19.16 -13.23 -4.41
C SER A 17 20.45 -13.97 -4.04
N PHE A 18 20.33 -14.82 -3.02
CA PHE A 18 21.15 -15.97 -2.64
C PHE A 18 22.62 -15.75 -2.22
N ALA A 19 22.88 -16.24 -1.00
CA ALA A 19 24.14 -16.59 -0.36
C ALA A 19 25.43 -16.50 -1.22
N THR A 20 26.41 -15.79 -0.65
CA THR A 20 27.85 -15.71 -1.01
C THR A 20 28.27 -14.68 -2.06
N SER A 21 28.19 -13.40 -1.70
CA SER A 21 29.21 -12.36 -1.87
C SER A 21 28.55 -11.03 -1.48
N SER A 22 29.32 -10.08 -0.97
CA SER A 22 28.77 -8.80 -0.48
C SER A 22 27.89 -8.15 -1.55
N ALA A 23 26.58 -8.06 -1.32
CA ALA A 23 25.72 -7.18 -2.10
C ALA A 23 26.23 -5.75 -1.88
N GLN A 24 27.03 -5.26 -2.82
CA GLN A 24 27.46 -3.88 -2.83
C GLN A 24 26.26 -3.05 -3.22
N VAL A 25 25.97 -2.00 -2.46
CA VAL A 25 24.96 -1.01 -2.82
C VAL A 25 25.40 -0.40 -4.16
N ASP A 26 24.56 -0.52 -5.18
CA ASP A 26 24.80 0.15 -6.45
C ASP A 26 24.59 1.65 -6.29
N THR A 27 25.68 2.37 -6.05
CA THR A 27 25.67 3.83 -5.89
C THR A 27 25.47 4.57 -7.22
N SER A 28 25.50 3.88 -8.35
CA SER A 28 25.21 4.45 -9.67
C SER A 28 23.71 4.53 -9.95
N PHE A 29 22.88 3.84 -9.15
CA PHE A 29 21.41 3.91 -9.23
C PHE A 29 20.90 5.25 -8.67
N ASN A 30 20.99 6.31 -9.48
CA ASN A 30 20.45 7.63 -9.17
C ASN A 30 19.43 8.07 -10.23
N THR A 31 18.16 7.87 -9.91
CA THR A 31 17.03 8.14 -10.80
C THR A 31 16.68 9.63 -10.91
N SER A 32 17.39 10.53 -10.21
CA SER A 32 17.21 12.00 -10.29
C SER A 32 15.74 12.45 -10.17
N ILE A 33 15.02 11.89 -9.20
CA ILE A 33 13.60 12.20 -8.94
C ILE A 33 13.49 13.52 -8.18
N ASN A 34 12.61 14.42 -8.63
CA ASN A 34 12.53 15.78 -8.08
C ASN A 34 11.53 15.95 -6.92
N SER A 35 10.80 14.90 -6.53
CA SER A 35 9.80 14.93 -5.45
C SER A 35 9.57 13.52 -4.87
N SER A 36 8.51 13.35 -4.08
CA SER A 36 8.18 12.08 -3.42
C SER A 36 7.77 10.98 -4.39
N VAL A 37 8.35 9.79 -4.21
CA VAL A 37 7.82 8.51 -4.71
C VAL A 37 6.77 8.00 -3.74
N LEU A 38 5.59 7.65 -4.26
CA LEU A 38 4.44 7.19 -3.47
C LEU A 38 4.07 5.74 -3.75
N CYS A 39 4.55 5.13 -4.83
CA CYS A 39 4.39 3.71 -5.10
C CYS A 39 5.40 3.23 -6.15
N PHE A 40 5.57 1.92 -6.23
CA PHE A 40 6.29 1.25 -7.31
C PHE A 40 5.66 -0.13 -7.53
N ALA A 41 5.90 -0.72 -8.70
CA ALA A 41 5.53 -2.09 -9.00
C ALA A 41 6.56 -2.73 -9.93
N LEU A 42 6.88 -4.00 -9.69
CA LEU A 42 7.78 -4.78 -10.55
C LEU A 42 6.96 -5.45 -11.67
N GLN A 43 7.44 -5.33 -12.91
CA GLN A 43 6.92 -6.08 -14.04
C GLN A 43 7.68 -7.41 -14.19
N ALA A 44 7.06 -8.40 -14.85
CA ALA A 44 7.65 -9.73 -15.02
C ALA A 44 8.96 -9.72 -15.83
N ASP A 45 9.19 -8.69 -16.64
CA ASP A 45 10.42 -8.47 -17.42
C ASP A 45 11.53 -7.75 -16.62
N GLY A 46 11.33 -7.53 -15.32
CA GLY A 46 12.29 -6.86 -14.44
C GLY A 46 12.23 -5.33 -14.49
N LYS A 47 11.37 -4.73 -15.33
CA LYS A 47 11.15 -3.28 -15.31
C LYS A 47 10.42 -2.84 -14.05
N VAL A 48 10.71 -1.62 -13.60
CA VAL A 48 10.12 -1.04 -12.38
C VAL A 48 9.24 0.15 -12.76
N LEU A 49 7.96 0.09 -12.42
CA LEU A 49 7.06 1.22 -12.49
C LEU A 49 7.23 2.07 -11.23
N VAL A 50 7.26 3.38 -11.36
CA VAL A 50 7.43 4.34 -10.27
C VAL A 50 6.32 5.37 -10.35
N GLY A 51 5.53 5.51 -9.30
CA GLY A 51 4.45 6.50 -9.19
C GLY A 51 4.65 7.43 -8.00
N GLY A 52 4.24 8.69 -8.12
CA GLY A 52 4.39 9.64 -7.03
C GLY A 52 3.88 11.04 -7.31
N GLY A 53 4.36 11.99 -6.50
CA GLY A 53 4.12 13.42 -6.65
C GLY A 53 5.27 14.16 -7.34
N PHE A 54 6.12 13.45 -8.08
CA PHE A 54 7.20 14.01 -8.89
C PHE A 54 6.69 14.47 -10.24
N SER A 55 7.42 15.40 -10.86
CA SER A 55 7.18 15.79 -12.25
C SER A 55 8.26 15.30 -13.19
N SER A 56 9.41 14.85 -12.66
CA SER A 56 10.50 14.28 -13.45
C SER A 56 11.06 12.99 -12.88
N LEU A 57 11.44 12.07 -13.77
CA LEU A 57 12.16 10.83 -13.49
C LEU A 57 13.29 10.70 -14.52
N GLY A 58 14.52 10.41 -14.09
CA GLY A 58 15.68 10.33 -14.98
C GLY A 58 15.96 11.61 -15.77
N GLY A 59 15.57 12.77 -15.23
CA GLY A 59 15.69 14.06 -15.91
C GLY A 59 14.62 14.37 -16.96
N ALA A 60 13.73 13.43 -17.30
CA ALA A 60 12.62 13.63 -18.23
C ALA A 60 11.31 13.95 -17.49
N ALA A 61 10.44 14.75 -18.12
CA ALA A 61 9.10 15.03 -17.59
C ALA A 61 8.17 13.82 -17.78
N THR A 62 7.59 13.32 -16.69
CA THR A 62 6.81 12.06 -16.67
C THR A 62 5.46 12.19 -15.96
N GLY A 63 5.12 13.35 -15.42
CA GLY A 63 3.80 13.60 -14.82
C GLY A 63 3.48 12.75 -13.59
N GLY A 64 4.50 12.28 -12.85
CA GLY A 64 4.30 11.48 -11.63
C GLY A 64 4.13 9.99 -11.85
N LEU A 65 4.31 9.50 -13.09
CA LEU A 65 4.36 8.07 -13.40
C LEU A 65 5.43 7.80 -14.46
N GLY A 66 6.39 6.93 -14.15
CA GLY A 66 7.42 6.52 -15.10
C GLY A 66 7.79 5.05 -14.96
N ARG A 67 8.63 4.57 -15.89
CA ARG A 67 9.15 3.21 -15.91
C ARG A 67 10.67 3.22 -16.03
N LEU A 68 11.32 2.35 -15.28
CA LEU A 68 12.75 2.12 -15.30
C LEU A 68 13.03 0.71 -15.84
N TYR A 69 14.14 0.55 -16.54
CA TYR A 69 14.72 -0.76 -16.83
C TYR A 69 15.30 -1.39 -15.56
N ALA A 70 15.66 -2.67 -15.63
CA ALA A 70 16.24 -3.41 -14.51
C ALA A 70 17.57 -2.81 -14.00
N ASP A 71 18.28 -2.09 -14.86
CA ASP A 71 19.51 -1.36 -14.53
C ASP A 71 19.25 0.05 -13.95
N GLY A 72 17.98 0.44 -13.78
CA GLY A 72 17.59 1.75 -13.25
C GLY A 72 17.53 2.89 -14.25
N THR A 73 17.90 2.65 -15.51
CA THR A 73 17.79 3.67 -16.56
C THR A 73 16.33 3.92 -16.93
N LEU A 74 15.99 5.15 -17.35
CA LEU A 74 14.63 5.51 -17.72
C LEU A 74 14.21 4.84 -19.04
N ASP A 75 13.04 4.20 -19.03
CA ASP A 75 12.35 3.84 -20.26
C ASP A 75 11.58 5.05 -20.81
N SER A 76 12.24 5.78 -21.71
CA SER A 76 11.68 7.00 -22.32
C SER A 76 10.51 6.74 -23.28
N SER A 77 10.23 5.48 -23.63
CA SER A 77 9.07 5.12 -24.47
C SER A 77 7.76 5.07 -23.66
N PHE A 78 7.84 4.97 -22.33
CA PHE A 78 6.69 4.91 -21.43
C PHE A 78 6.23 6.32 -21.03
N ILE A 79 5.25 6.87 -21.76
CA ILE A 79 4.83 8.28 -21.63
C ILE A 79 3.33 8.41 -21.27
N PRO A 80 2.87 7.92 -20.10
CA PRO A 80 1.48 8.07 -19.68
C PRO A 80 1.15 9.49 -19.19
N ASN A 81 2.11 10.22 -18.61
CA ASN A 81 2.00 11.63 -18.22
C ASN A 81 0.66 12.04 -17.54
N PRO A 82 0.32 11.48 -16.37
CA PRO A 82 -0.89 11.88 -15.65
C PRO A 82 -0.83 13.35 -15.16
N SER A 83 -1.98 14.00 -15.04
CA SER A 83 -2.05 15.42 -14.61
C SER A 83 -1.93 15.64 -13.10
N GLY A 84 -1.80 14.57 -12.31
CA GLY A 84 -1.78 14.61 -10.86
C GLY A 84 -1.00 13.44 -10.26
N SER A 85 -0.86 13.45 -8.93
CA SER A 85 -0.05 12.45 -8.25
C SER A 85 -0.61 11.03 -8.40
N VAL A 86 0.31 10.08 -8.56
CA VAL A 86 0.00 8.65 -8.58
C VAL A 86 0.31 8.07 -7.21
N TYR A 87 -0.70 7.48 -6.59
CA TYR A 87 -0.62 6.90 -5.25
C TYR A 87 -0.53 5.38 -5.27
N SER A 88 -0.99 4.72 -6.34
CA SER A 88 -0.94 3.27 -6.47
C SER A 88 -0.72 2.83 -7.91
N VAL A 89 0.08 1.79 -8.09
CA VAL A 89 0.29 1.10 -9.35
C VAL A 89 0.21 -0.41 -9.10
N ALA A 90 -0.51 -1.14 -9.94
CA ALA A 90 -0.58 -2.59 -9.88
C ALA A 90 -0.47 -3.19 -11.28
N VAL A 91 0.30 -4.28 -11.43
CA VAL A 91 0.49 -4.99 -12.71
C VAL A 91 -0.42 -6.21 -12.73
N GLN A 92 -1.31 -6.27 -13.73
CA GLN A 92 -2.20 -7.41 -13.97
C GLN A 92 -1.43 -8.59 -14.58
N ALA A 93 -2.01 -9.79 -14.49
CA ALA A 93 -1.39 -11.01 -15.01
C ALA A 93 -1.16 -10.97 -16.53
N ASP A 94 -1.95 -10.18 -17.27
CA ASP A 94 -1.79 -9.94 -18.71
C ASP A 94 -0.78 -8.83 -19.04
N GLY A 95 -0.08 -8.29 -18.03
CA GLY A 95 0.89 -7.21 -18.17
C GLY A 95 0.28 -5.80 -18.24
N LYS A 96 -1.05 -5.66 -18.22
CA LYS A 96 -1.68 -4.33 -18.11
C LYS A 96 -1.39 -3.70 -16.75
N ILE A 97 -1.43 -2.37 -16.70
CA ILE A 97 -0.99 -1.58 -15.56
C ILE A 97 -2.17 -0.76 -15.07
N LEU A 98 -2.63 -1.01 -13.85
CA LEU A 98 -3.60 -0.17 -13.17
C LEU A 98 -2.89 0.97 -12.46
N VAL A 99 -3.45 2.17 -12.56
CA VAL A 99 -2.90 3.40 -11.98
C VAL A 99 -4.00 4.09 -11.19
N GLY A 100 -3.75 4.38 -9.91
CA GLY A 100 -4.65 5.09 -9.01
C GLY A 100 -4.00 6.36 -8.45
N GLY A 101 -4.76 7.44 -8.34
CA GLY A 101 -4.24 8.67 -7.77
C GLY A 101 -5.24 9.83 -7.73
N THR A 102 -4.74 11.05 -7.97
CA THR A 102 -5.52 12.30 -7.97
C THR A 102 -5.53 13.00 -9.33
N PHE A 103 -5.16 12.29 -10.41
CA PHE A 103 -5.13 12.84 -11.76
C PHE A 103 -6.55 12.91 -12.36
N THR A 104 -6.74 13.84 -13.29
CA THR A 104 -7.98 13.99 -14.07
C THR A 104 -7.78 13.64 -15.54
N THR A 105 -6.53 13.57 -15.99
CA THR A 105 -6.15 13.14 -17.33
C THR A 105 -4.93 12.25 -17.28
N ILE A 106 -4.84 11.32 -18.23
CA ILE A 106 -3.66 10.48 -18.49
C ILE A 106 -3.60 10.21 -20.00
N SER A 107 -2.40 10.23 -20.58
CA SER A 107 -2.17 10.11 -22.02
C SER A 107 -3.00 11.11 -22.85
N GLY A 108 -3.21 12.31 -22.31
CA GLY A 108 -4.02 13.36 -22.92
C GLY A 108 -5.54 13.15 -22.91
N GLN A 109 -6.04 12.04 -22.35
CA GLN A 109 -7.48 11.75 -22.26
C GLN A 109 -7.99 11.93 -20.83
N THR A 110 -9.28 12.23 -20.69
CA THR A 110 -9.93 12.34 -19.38
C THR A 110 -10.04 10.96 -18.73
N ARG A 111 -9.42 10.82 -17.56
CA ARG A 111 -9.49 9.64 -16.69
C ARG A 111 -9.41 10.12 -15.24
N ASN A 112 -10.49 9.96 -14.51
CA ASN A 112 -10.60 10.50 -13.16
C ASN A 112 -10.10 9.49 -12.13
N ASN A 113 -8.95 9.79 -11.54
CA ASN A 113 -8.34 9.15 -10.37
C ASN A 113 -7.96 7.67 -10.53
N ILE A 114 -8.38 7.00 -11.60
CA ILE A 114 -8.02 5.63 -11.92
C ILE A 114 -7.98 5.42 -13.44
N ALA A 115 -6.99 4.67 -13.91
CA ALA A 115 -6.83 4.31 -15.31
C ALA A 115 -6.19 2.92 -15.44
N ARG A 116 -6.29 2.34 -16.63
CA ARG A 116 -5.53 1.17 -17.02
C ARG A 116 -4.69 1.49 -18.25
N LEU A 117 -3.42 1.11 -18.23
CA LEU A 117 -2.51 1.18 -19.37
C LEU A 117 -2.25 -0.23 -19.89
N ASN A 118 -1.99 -0.35 -21.19
CA ASN A 118 -1.40 -1.56 -21.76
C ASN A 118 0.05 -1.72 -21.28
N ALA A 119 0.63 -2.90 -21.52
CA ALA A 119 2.00 -3.20 -21.11
C ALA A 119 3.05 -2.24 -21.72
N ASP A 120 2.76 -1.64 -22.87
CA ASP A 120 3.61 -0.64 -23.53
C ASP A 120 3.47 0.78 -22.94
N GLY A 121 2.48 1.02 -22.08
CA GLY A 121 2.18 2.32 -21.48
C GLY A 121 1.11 3.14 -22.21
N THR A 122 0.55 2.63 -23.31
CA THR A 122 -0.59 3.26 -23.97
C THR A 122 -1.86 3.11 -23.13
N LEU A 123 -2.78 4.08 -23.21
CA LEU A 123 -4.03 4.04 -22.46
C LEU A 123 -4.96 2.95 -23.00
N ASP A 124 -5.49 2.10 -22.12
CA ASP A 124 -6.62 1.24 -22.43
C ASP A 124 -7.92 2.06 -22.34
N SER A 125 -8.42 2.48 -23.51
CA SER A 125 -9.62 3.32 -23.61
C SER A 125 -10.90 2.60 -23.19
N SER A 126 -10.91 1.26 -23.12
CA SER A 126 -12.09 0.49 -22.69
C SER A 126 -12.31 0.50 -21.18
N PHE A 127 -11.31 0.93 -20.40
CA PHE A 127 -11.36 0.96 -18.94
C PHE A 127 -11.62 2.39 -18.44
N ASP A 128 -12.84 2.65 -17.98
CA ASP A 128 -13.23 3.96 -17.42
C ASP A 128 -14.27 3.84 -16.29
N PRO A 129 -13.85 3.46 -15.07
CA PRO A 129 -14.75 3.30 -13.94
C PRO A 129 -15.15 4.63 -13.26
N ILE A 130 -14.48 5.75 -13.60
CA ILE A 130 -14.78 7.11 -13.16
C ILE A 130 -14.90 7.23 -11.62
N ALA A 131 -13.78 7.22 -10.91
CA ALA A 131 -13.79 7.40 -9.46
C ALA A 131 -14.04 8.88 -9.09
N GLY A 132 -15.07 9.15 -8.28
CA GLY A 132 -15.48 10.49 -7.81
C GLY A 132 -14.56 11.11 -6.76
N GLY A 133 -13.32 10.64 -6.66
CA GLY A 133 -12.31 11.13 -5.73
C GLY A 133 -11.05 10.29 -5.81
N LYS A 134 -10.04 10.65 -5.01
CA LYS A 134 -8.74 10.01 -4.99
C LYS A 134 -8.85 8.49 -4.80
N VAL A 135 -8.12 7.74 -5.63
CA VAL A 135 -7.84 6.31 -5.39
C VAL A 135 -6.44 6.19 -4.81
N SER A 136 -6.35 5.71 -3.57
CA SER A 136 -5.09 5.60 -2.82
C SER A 136 -4.46 4.23 -2.90
N ASN A 137 -5.24 3.17 -3.04
CA ASN A 137 -4.73 1.81 -3.13
C ASN A 137 -5.48 1.01 -4.20
N ILE A 138 -4.74 0.17 -4.91
CA ILE A 138 -5.24 -0.83 -5.85
C ILE A 138 -4.67 -2.19 -5.44
N ILE A 139 -5.53 -3.18 -5.26
CA ILE A 139 -5.12 -4.57 -5.02
C ILE A 139 -5.83 -5.48 -6.00
N LEU A 140 -5.08 -6.38 -6.62
CA LEU A 140 -5.61 -7.41 -7.51
C LEU A 140 -6.03 -8.65 -6.71
N GLN A 141 -7.22 -9.15 -6.98
CA GLN A 141 -7.69 -10.43 -6.50
C GLN A 141 -7.30 -11.55 -7.49
N SER A 142 -7.21 -12.79 -7.02
CA SER A 142 -6.84 -13.95 -7.82
C SER A 142 -7.84 -14.27 -8.95
N ASP A 143 -9.09 -13.83 -8.81
CA ASP A 143 -10.14 -13.95 -9.82
C ASP A 143 -10.12 -12.81 -10.86
N GLY A 144 -9.11 -11.93 -10.82
CA GLY A 144 -8.95 -10.80 -11.72
C GLY A 144 -9.76 -9.57 -11.33
N LYS A 145 -10.54 -9.60 -10.25
CA LYS A 145 -11.21 -8.41 -9.72
C LYS A 145 -10.20 -7.44 -9.10
N ILE A 146 -10.60 -6.17 -9.04
CA ILE A 146 -9.75 -5.06 -8.63
C ILE A 146 -10.37 -4.40 -7.40
N LEU A 147 -9.71 -4.50 -6.25
CA LEU A 147 -10.11 -3.79 -5.04
C LEU A 147 -9.47 -2.40 -5.00
N LEU A 148 -10.28 -1.41 -4.65
CA LEU A 148 -9.89 -0.02 -4.56
C LEU A 148 -10.17 0.51 -3.15
N SER A 149 -9.26 1.32 -2.62
CA SER A 149 -9.57 2.22 -1.52
C SER A 149 -9.10 3.65 -1.76
N GLY A 150 -9.73 4.61 -1.08
CA GLY A 150 -9.35 6.02 -1.15
C GLY A 150 -10.42 6.95 -0.61
N ASP A 151 -10.50 8.15 -1.18
CA ASP A 151 -11.35 9.26 -0.72
C ASP A 151 -12.50 9.53 -1.70
N PHE A 152 -12.80 8.60 -2.59
CA PHE A 152 -13.97 8.66 -3.46
C PHE A 152 -15.27 8.38 -2.69
N THR A 153 -16.36 8.99 -3.16
CA THR A 153 -17.74 8.77 -2.69
C THR A 153 -18.64 8.23 -3.79
N THR A 154 -18.15 8.15 -5.02
CA THR A 154 -18.84 7.55 -6.16
C THR A 154 -17.87 6.76 -7.04
N MET A 155 -18.42 5.79 -7.76
CA MET A 155 -17.79 5.10 -8.88
C MET A 155 -18.78 5.16 -10.05
N GLY A 156 -18.46 5.97 -11.07
CA GLY A 156 -19.43 6.41 -12.07
C GLY A 156 -20.61 7.13 -11.42
N ALA A 157 -21.82 6.73 -11.78
CA ALA A 157 -23.07 7.27 -11.22
C ALA A 157 -23.50 6.63 -9.89
N VAL A 158 -22.76 5.63 -9.38
CA VAL A 158 -23.14 4.86 -8.19
C VAL A 158 -22.43 5.42 -6.96
N THR A 159 -23.17 5.68 -5.89
CA THR A 159 -22.58 5.98 -4.58
C THR A 159 -21.77 4.78 -4.10
N ARG A 160 -20.50 5.01 -3.79
CA ARG A 160 -19.59 3.99 -3.30
C ARG A 160 -18.53 4.68 -2.46
N ASN A 161 -18.59 4.46 -1.15
CA ASN A 161 -17.78 5.22 -0.21
C ASN A 161 -16.50 4.46 0.14
N ARG A 162 -15.35 5.05 -0.23
CA ARG A 162 -13.99 4.73 0.24
C ARG A 162 -13.45 3.34 -0.11
N LEU A 163 -14.31 2.38 -0.46
CA LEU A 163 -14.02 1.02 -0.86
C LEU A 163 -14.89 0.63 -2.05
N ALA A 164 -14.27 0.09 -3.10
CA ALA A 164 -14.97 -0.42 -4.26
C ALA A 164 -14.29 -1.69 -4.75
N ARG A 165 -15.04 -2.49 -5.50
CA ARG A 165 -14.49 -3.58 -6.29
C ARG A 165 -14.93 -3.42 -7.74
N LEU A 166 -13.99 -3.52 -8.66
CA LEU A 166 -14.26 -3.59 -10.08
C LEU A 166 -14.08 -5.01 -10.59
N ASN A 167 -14.84 -5.38 -11.61
CA ASN A 167 -14.57 -6.54 -12.43
C ASN A 167 -13.31 -6.31 -13.28
N ALA A 168 -12.78 -7.37 -13.89
CA ALA A 168 -11.57 -7.30 -14.71
C ALA A 168 -11.69 -6.34 -15.90
N ASP A 169 -12.90 -6.07 -16.38
CA ASP A 169 -13.18 -5.11 -17.47
C ASP A 169 -13.29 -3.66 -16.99
N GLY A 170 -13.26 -3.40 -15.67
CA GLY A 170 -13.43 -2.08 -15.08
C GLY A 170 -14.87 -1.73 -14.70
N THR A 171 -15.85 -2.58 -14.97
CA THR A 171 -17.22 -2.37 -14.49
C THR A 171 -17.29 -2.52 -12.96
N LEU A 172 -18.16 -1.75 -12.30
CA LEU A 172 -18.34 -1.81 -10.85
C LEU A 172 -19.03 -3.11 -10.43
N ASP A 173 -18.47 -3.82 -9.46
CA ASP A 173 -19.16 -4.91 -8.76
C ASP A 173 -20.20 -4.29 -7.80
N LEU A 174 -21.46 -4.34 -8.21
CA LEU A 174 -22.58 -3.81 -7.45
C LEU A 174 -22.84 -4.60 -6.16
N GLY A 175 -22.44 -5.87 -6.09
CA GLY A 175 -22.63 -6.72 -4.91
C GLY A 175 -21.63 -6.45 -3.77
N PHE A 176 -20.57 -5.68 -4.02
CA PHE A 176 -19.52 -5.39 -3.04
C PHE A 176 -19.65 -3.96 -2.47
N ASP A 177 -20.44 -3.74 -1.43
CA ASP A 177 -20.56 -2.40 -0.81
C ASP A 177 -20.28 -2.41 0.71
N PRO A 178 -19.01 -2.31 1.12
CA PRO A 178 -18.65 -2.24 2.54
C PRO A 178 -19.06 -0.92 3.21
N ASN A 179 -19.21 0.16 2.43
CA ASN A 179 -19.64 1.48 2.88
C ASN A 179 -18.95 1.97 4.17
N ALA A 180 -17.64 2.22 4.11
CA ALA A 180 -16.90 2.81 5.23
C ALA A 180 -17.22 4.30 5.37
N ASN A 181 -17.39 4.77 6.61
CA ASN A 181 -17.76 6.17 6.86
C ASN A 181 -16.61 7.17 6.81
N ASP A 182 -15.36 6.70 6.76
CA ASP A 182 -14.16 7.53 6.67
C ASP A 182 -13.05 6.78 5.94
N TYR A 183 -11.88 7.42 5.80
CA TYR A 183 -10.76 6.93 5.00
C TYR A 183 -10.35 5.49 5.31
N VAL A 184 -10.11 4.73 4.25
CA VAL A 184 -9.49 3.40 4.31
C VAL A 184 -8.09 3.50 3.72
N ASN A 185 -7.10 3.60 4.60
CA ASN A 185 -5.71 3.92 4.27
C ASN A 185 -4.95 2.73 3.70
N CYS A 186 -5.30 1.51 4.11
CA CYS A 186 -4.59 0.30 3.73
C CYS A 186 -5.55 -0.90 3.65
N LEU A 187 -5.19 -1.87 2.81
CA LEU A 187 -5.86 -3.15 2.75
C LEU A 187 -4.85 -4.29 2.64
N ALA A 188 -5.26 -5.49 3.02
CA ALA A 188 -4.53 -6.72 2.77
C ALA A 188 -5.50 -7.85 2.41
N LEU A 189 -5.13 -8.70 1.46
CA LEU A 189 -5.89 -9.89 1.08
C LEU A 189 -5.41 -11.09 1.86
N GLN A 190 -6.34 -11.83 2.46
CA GLN A 190 -6.07 -13.13 3.05
C GLN A 190 -6.19 -14.25 2.02
N THR A 191 -5.55 -15.38 2.29
CA THR A 191 -5.53 -16.56 1.40
C THR A 191 -6.92 -17.18 1.19
N ASP A 192 -7.84 -16.98 2.12
CA ASP A 192 -9.25 -17.39 2.01
C ASP A 192 -10.12 -16.36 1.25
N GLY A 193 -9.50 -15.31 0.70
CA GLY A 193 -10.16 -14.24 -0.04
C GLY A 193 -10.80 -13.16 0.84
N LYS A 194 -10.76 -13.27 2.17
CA LYS A 194 -11.21 -12.19 3.05
C LYS A 194 -10.29 -10.98 2.93
N ILE A 195 -10.83 -9.81 3.25
CA ILE A 195 -10.15 -8.53 3.03
C ILE A 195 -9.98 -7.84 4.38
N LEU A 196 -8.74 -7.64 4.80
CA LEU A 196 -8.42 -6.80 5.95
C LEU A 196 -8.33 -5.35 5.51
N ILE A 197 -8.93 -4.45 6.29
CA ILE A 197 -8.89 -3.01 6.03
C ILE A 197 -8.45 -2.25 7.29
N GLY A 198 -7.68 -1.20 7.09
CA GLY A 198 -7.19 -0.32 8.14
C GLY A 198 -7.32 1.15 7.72
N GLY A 199 -7.72 2.03 8.64
CA GLY A 199 -7.92 3.44 8.31
C GLY A 199 -8.44 4.30 9.44
N ALA A 200 -9.20 5.33 9.05
CA ALA A 200 -9.81 6.32 9.94
C ALA A 200 -11.32 6.07 10.20
N PHE A 201 -11.92 5.05 9.60
CA PHE A 201 -13.33 4.75 9.78
C PHE A 201 -13.68 4.33 11.22
N THR A 202 -14.94 4.58 11.58
CA THR A 202 -15.56 4.13 12.84
C THR A 202 -16.79 3.26 12.60
N THR A 203 -17.29 3.19 11.37
CA THR A 203 -18.34 2.27 10.96
C THR A 203 -18.07 1.66 9.58
N ILE A 204 -18.57 0.43 9.39
CA ILE A 204 -18.59 -0.32 8.12
C ILE A 204 -20.00 -0.89 7.97
N GLY A 205 -20.66 -0.62 6.83
CA GLY A 205 -22.01 -1.12 6.57
C GLY A 205 -23.02 -0.72 7.65
N GLY A 206 -22.85 0.46 8.27
CA GLY A 206 -23.66 0.94 9.39
C GLY A 206 -23.34 0.33 10.76
N SER A 207 -22.48 -0.68 10.84
CA SER A 207 -22.05 -1.29 12.11
C SER A 207 -20.82 -0.62 12.68
N THR A 208 -20.77 -0.43 14.00
CA THR A 208 -19.58 0.10 14.69
C THR A 208 -18.37 -0.82 14.49
N ARG A 209 -17.32 -0.27 13.90
CA ARG A 209 -16.04 -0.95 13.69
C ARG A 209 -14.94 0.09 13.59
N ASN A 210 -14.11 0.18 14.62
CA ASN A 210 -13.11 1.24 14.70
C ASN A 210 -11.80 0.80 14.05
N ARG A 211 -11.44 1.51 12.97
CA ARG A 211 -10.10 1.63 12.38
C ARG A 211 -9.48 0.35 11.80
N ILE A 212 -9.95 -0.84 12.19
CA ILE A 212 -9.55 -2.15 11.67
C ILE A 212 -10.80 -3.01 11.50
N ALA A 213 -10.98 -3.59 10.33
CA ALA A 213 -12.04 -4.54 10.05
C ALA A 213 -11.55 -5.67 9.15
N ARG A 214 -12.28 -6.77 9.17
CA ARG A 214 -12.19 -7.81 8.15
C ARG A 214 -13.53 -7.87 7.41
N LEU A 215 -13.47 -7.97 6.09
CA LEU A 215 -14.62 -8.16 5.22
C LEU A 215 -14.60 -9.58 4.67
N ASN A 216 -15.78 -10.16 4.52
CA ASN A 216 -15.98 -11.37 3.75
C ASN A 216 -15.71 -11.12 2.26
N THR A 217 -15.58 -12.19 1.48
CA THR A 217 -15.31 -12.11 0.02
C THR A 217 -16.37 -11.32 -0.75
N ASN A 218 -17.59 -11.20 -0.23
CA ASN A 218 -18.67 -10.40 -0.81
C ASN A 218 -18.71 -8.93 -0.32
N GLY A 219 -17.76 -8.52 0.54
CA GLY A 219 -17.69 -7.15 1.08
C GLY A 219 -18.51 -6.90 2.35
N THR A 220 -19.29 -7.89 2.81
CA THR A 220 -19.97 -7.79 4.11
C THR A 220 -18.96 -7.84 5.26
N LEU A 221 -19.26 -7.15 6.37
CA LEU A 221 -18.42 -7.15 7.56
C LEU A 221 -18.35 -8.55 8.20
N ASP A 222 -17.14 -9.04 8.51
CA ASP A 222 -16.96 -10.17 9.41
C ASP A 222 -17.13 -9.67 10.86
N GLY A 223 -18.32 -9.93 11.41
CA GLY A 223 -18.69 -9.46 12.75
C GLY A 223 -17.76 -9.95 13.85
N GLY A 224 -17.18 -11.15 13.70
CA GLY A 224 -16.32 -11.79 14.70
C GLY A 224 -14.94 -11.17 14.84
N TYR A 225 -14.47 -10.42 13.84
CA TYR A 225 -13.13 -9.85 13.83
C TYR A 225 -13.14 -8.38 14.27
N ASN A 226 -13.00 -8.11 15.57
CA ASN A 226 -13.06 -6.74 16.13
C ASN A 226 -11.81 -6.29 16.91
N PRO A 227 -10.71 -5.92 16.23
CA PRO A 227 -9.50 -5.48 16.92
C PRO A 227 -9.65 -4.13 17.63
N ASN A 228 -10.56 -3.25 17.16
CA ASN A 228 -10.92 -2.00 17.81
C ASN A 228 -9.71 -1.12 18.22
N ALA A 229 -8.93 -0.65 17.23
CA ALA A 229 -7.78 0.23 17.50
C ALA A 229 -8.24 1.64 17.94
N GLY A 230 -7.53 2.21 18.92
CA GLY A 230 -7.90 3.50 19.52
C GLY A 230 -7.60 4.74 18.66
N ASN A 231 -6.93 4.58 17.51
CA ASN A 231 -6.65 5.66 16.57
C ASN A 231 -6.38 5.10 15.16
N THR A 232 -6.15 5.98 14.19
CA THR A 232 -5.94 5.67 12.77
C THR A 232 -4.88 4.62 12.55
N VAL A 233 -5.21 3.65 11.68
CA VAL A 233 -4.31 2.66 11.14
C VAL A 233 -3.84 3.11 9.76
N ASN A 234 -2.53 3.00 9.52
CA ASN A 234 -1.88 3.50 8.31
C ASN A 234 -1.42 2.37 7.41
N CYS A 235 -1.05 1.22 7.98
CA CYS A 235 -0.55 0.08 7.22
C CYS A 235 -0.90 -1.26 7.89
N LEU A 236 -0.97 -2.30 7.06
CA LEU A 236 -1.20 -3.68 7.43
C LEU A 236 -0.19 -4.57 6.69
N ALA A 237 0.26 -5.64 7.32
CA ALA A 237 0.98 -6.71 6.64
C ALA A 237 0.50 -8.08 7.16
N LEU A 238 0.19 -9.00 6.24
CA LEU A 238 -0.26 -10.35 6.57
C LEU A 238 0.94 -11.29 6.65
N GLN A 239 1.11 -11.96 7.78
CA GLN A 239 2.13 -12.97 7.97
C GLN A 239 1.66 -14.34 7.44
N VAL A 240 2.62 -15.23 7.15
CA VAL A 240 2.34 -16.56 6.58
C VAL A 240 1.51 -17.46 7.52
N ASP A 241 1.61 -17.23 8.82
CA ASP A 241 0.82 -17.92 9.86
C ASP A 241 -0.60 -17.35 10.01
N GLY A 242 -0.96 -16.35 9.20
CA GLY A 242 -2.26 -15.68 9.22
C GLY A 242 -2.40 -14.59 10.27
N LYS A 243 -1.35 -14.30 11.06
CA LYS A 243 -1.31 -13.13 11.93
C LYS A 243 -1.17 -11.84 11.11
N VAL A 244 -1.56 -10.73 11.71
CA VAL A 244 -1.58 -9.43 11.03
C VAL A 244 -0.74 -8.43 11.81
N LEU A 245 0.27 -7.86 11.16
CA LEU A 245 1.00 -6.71 11.68
C LEU A 245 0.23 -5.44 11.33
N VAL A 246 0.12 -4.53 12.31
CA VAL A 246 -0.70 -3.33 12.21
C VAL A 246 0.12 -2.13 12.65
N GLY A 247 0.29 -1.15 11.76
CA GLY A 247 1.01 0.09 12.03
C GLY A 247 0.11 1.33 11.93
N GLY A 248 0.31 2.30 12.80
CA GLY A 248 -0.45 3.55 12.75
C GLY A 248 -0.22 4.48 13.93
N ALA A 249 -1.25 5.27 14.23
CA ALA A 249 -1.22 6.31 15.25
C ALA A 249 -1.87 5.90 16.59
N PHE A 250 -2.27 4.64 16.72
CA PHE A 250 -2.95 4.13 17.91
C PHE A 250 -2.00 3.97 19.12
N THR A 251 -2.57 4.02 20.31
CA THR A 251 -1.90 3.70 21.58
C THR A 251 -2.49 2.48 22.26
N THR A 252 -3.64 2.02 21.79
CA THR A 252 -4.37 0.84 22.27
C THR A 252 -4.98 0.08 21.10
N VAL A 253 -5.10 -1.24 21.26
CA VAL A 253 -5.86 -2.14 20.38
C VAL A 253 -6.58 -3.15 21.25
N GLY A 254 -7.88 -3.35 21.08
CA GLY A 254 -8.66 -4.30 21.86
C GLY A 254 -8.64 -4.03 23.38
N GLY A 255 -8.42 -2.77 23.79
CA GLY A 255 -8.22 -2.39 25.19
C GLY A 255 -6.81 -2.64 25.74
N VAL A 256 -5.93 -3.32 24.99
CA VAL A 256 -4.52 -3.55 25.36
C VAL A 256 -3.67 -2.37 24.92
N THR A 257 -2.76 -1.91 25.78
CA THR A 257 -1.77 -0.88 25.40
C THR A 257 -0.82 -1.45 24.36
N ARG A 258 -0.88 -0.90 23.15
CA ARG A 258 0.03 -1.19 22.03
C ARG A 258 0.29 0.11 21.30
N ARG A 259 1.53 0.61 21.38
CA ARG A 259 1.87 1.92 20.83
C ARG A 259 2.34 1.76 19.39
N ARG A 260 1.55 2.28 18.45
CA ARG A 260 1.88 2.54 17.05
C ARG A 260 2.12 1.31 16.18
N PHE A 261 2.47 0.18 16.79
CA PHE A 261 2.73 -1.08 16.12
C PHE A 261 2.24 -2.25 17.00
N ALA A 262 1.47 -3.15 16.40
CA ALA A 262 0.87 -4.30 17.08
C ALA A 262 0.84 -5.50 16.14
N ARG A 263 0.68 -6.69 16.72
CA ARG A 263 0.32 -7.90 15.99
C ARG A 263 -1.04 -8.39 16.47
N LEU A 264 -1.87 -8.83 15.52
CA LEU A 264 -3.16 -9.46 15.76
C LEU A 264 -3.08 -10.94 15.43
N ASN A 265 -3.76 -11.74 16.23
CA ASN A 265 -4.05 -13.13 15.92
C ASN A 265 -5.09 -13.23 14.81
N MET A 266 -5.26 -14.43 14.25
CA MET A 266 -6.20 -14.68 13.14
C MET A 266 -7.66 -14.36 13.48
N ASP A 267 -8.04 -14.40 14.76
CA ASP A 267 -9.37 -14.04 15.26
C ASP A 267 -9.54 -12.52 15.51
N GLY A 268 -8.48 -11.74 15.37
CA GLY A 268 -8.46 -10.29 15.58
C GLY A 268 -8.15 -9.86 17.01
N THR A 269 -7.87 -10.79 17.91
CA THR A 269 -7.34 -10.49 19.25
C THR A 269 -5.88 -10.03 19.14
N VAL A 270 -5.42 -9.25 20.12
CA VAL A 270 -4.03 -8.77 20.17
C VAL A 270 -3.09 -9.91 20.59
N ASP A 271 -1.98 -10.07 19.87
CA ASP A 271 -0.86 -10.91 20.32
C ASP A 271 -0.11 -10.18 21.45
N THR A 272 -0.36 -10.62 22.68
CA THR A 272 0.22 -10.00 23.88
C THR A 272 1.72 -10.27 24.03
N GLY A 273 2.28 -11.23 23.29
CA GLY A 273 3.72 -11.49 23.28
C GLY A 273 4.52 -10.54 22.38
N PHE A 274 3.86 -9.80 21.48
CA PHE A 274 4.50 -8.89 20.53
C PHE A 274 4.37 -7.42 20.97
N ASP A 275 5.44 -6.84 21.54
CA ASP A 275 5.48 -5.44 21.96
C ASP A 275 6.81 -4.71 21.61
N PRO A 276 6.95 -4.25 20.37
CA PRO A 276 8.14 -3.53 19.92
C PRO A 276 8.27 -2.11 20.50
N ASN A 277 7.22 -1.57 21.15
CA ASN A 277 7.18 -0.24 21.75
C ASN A 277 7.81 0.88 20.88
N VAL A 278 7.19 1.16 19.73
CA VAL A 278 7.68 2.17 18.77
C VAL A 278 7.24 3.58 19.20
N SER A 279 8.16 4.55 19.23
CA SER A 279 7.90 5.86 19.86
C SER A 279 6.97 6.81 19.10
N SER A 280 6.73 6.57 17.82
CA SER A 280 5.86 7.39 16.98
C SER A 280 5.23 6.57 15.86
N THR A 281 4.40 7.21 15.05
CA THR A 281 3.59 6.58 14.00
C THR A 281 4.42 5.69 13.08
N VAL A 282 3.96 4.45 12.92
CA VAL A 282 4.41 3.54 11.87
C VAL A 282 3.54 3.75 10.64
N ASN A 283 4.18 3.96 9.50
CA ASN A 283 3.52 4.27 8.22
C ASN A 283 3.71 3.18 7.17
N SER A 284 4.68 2.28 7.35
CA SER A 284 4.96 1.19 6.42
C SER A 284 5.49 -0.03 7.17
N ILE A 285 5.13 -1.21 6.68
CA ILE A 285 5.62 -2.51 7.14
C ILE A 285 5.98 -3.30 5.88
N ALA A 286 7.16 -3.94 5.88
CA ALA A 286 7.52 -4.94 4.87
C ALA A 286 7.99 -6.21 5.58
N LEU A 287 7.48 -7.35 5.13
CA LEU A 287 7.89 -8.67 5.59
C LEU A 287 9.02 -9.20 4.71
N GLN A 288 10.03 -9.78 5.35
CA GLN A 288 11.12 -10.46 4.67
C GLN A 288 10.86 -11.98 4.64
N ALA A 289 11.51 -12.67 3.70
CA ALA A 289 11.30 -14.11 3.48
C ALA A 289 11.75 -14.98 4.66
N ASP A 290 12.68 -14.48 5.46
CA ASP A 290 13.16 -15.08 6.72
C ASP A 290 12.23 -14.80 7.92
N GLY A 291 11.15 -14.04 7.73
CA GLY A 291 10.20 -13.68 8.76
C GLY A 291 10.55 -12.41 9.54
N GLU A 292 11.66 -11.74 9.22
CA GLU A 292 11.97 -10.43 9.78
C GLU A 292 11.04 -9.34 9.24
N ILE A 293 10.97 -8.23 9.98
CA ILE A 293 9.98 -7.17 9.79
C ILE A 293 10.71 -5.84 9.65
N LEU A 294 10.61 -5.22 8.48
CA LEU A 294 11.03 -3.83 8.29
C LEU A 294 9.86 -2.90 8.62
N VAL A 295 10.10 -1.92 9.48
CA VAL A 295 9.15 -0.88 9.83
C VAL A 295 9.68 0.49 9.41
N GLY A 296 8.80 1.30 8.82
CA GLY A 296 9.09 2.68 8.40
C GLY A 296 8.07 3.64 9.00
N GLY A 297 8.50 4.82 9.44
CA GLY A 297 7.62 5.77 10.11
C GLY A 297 8.28 7.08 10.54
N SER A 298 7.67 7.75 11.51
CA SER A 298 8.15 9.00 12.10
C SER A 298 8.79 8.81 13.48
N PHE A 299 9.10 7.56 13.84
CA PHE A 299 9.68 7.21 15.13
C PHE A 299 11.18 7.50 15.18
N THR A 300 11.67 7.62 16.40
CA THR A 300 13.09 7.81 16.71
C THR A 300 13.62 6.73 17.64
N ILE A 301 12.73 5.91 18.23
CA ILE A 301 13.05 4.87 19.20
C ILE A 301 12.19 3.63 18.92
N VAL A 302 12.80 2.46 19.08
CA VAL A 302 12.15 1.15 19.13
C VAL A 302 12.67 0.41 20.37
N GLY A 303 11.77 -0.05 21.23
CA GLY A 303 12.14 -0.59 22.54
C GLY A 303 12.90 0.46 23.36
N ALA A 304 14.19 0.21 23.61
CA ALA A 304 15.10 1.11 24.32
C ALA A 304 16.17 1.76 23.41
N PHE A 305 16.13 1.53 22.09
CA PHE A 305 17.21 1.90 21.18
C PHE A 305 16.81 2.99 20.19
N TYR A 306 17.74 3.88 19.85
CA TYR A 306 17.56 4.89 18.81
C TYR A 306 17.49 4.25 17.43
N ARG A 307 16.41 4.53 16.71
CA ARG A 307 16.17 4.13 15.33
C ARG A 307 15.39 5.23 14.63
N ASN A 308 16.04 5.95 13.74
CA ASN A 308 15.45 7.12 13.10
C ASN A 308 14.67 6.69 11.85
N ARG A 309 13.34 6.75 11.92
CA ARG A 309 12.36 6.52 10.84
C ARG A 309 12.31 5.11 10.25
N MET A 310 13.33 4.28 10.45
CA MET A 310 13.37 2.90 9.99
C MET A 310 14.01 1.98 11.02
N ALA A 311 13.50 0.76 11.13
CA ALA A 311 14.07 -0.31 11.94
C ALA A 311 13.75 -1.67 11.32
N ARG A 312 14.57 -2.67 11.64
CA ARG A 312 14.30 -4.07 11.38
C ARG A 312 14.03 -4.77 12.70
N LEU A 313 13.03 -5.63 12.75
CA LEU A 313 12.62 -6.38 13.92
C LEU A 313 12.66 -7.87 13.59
N ASN A 314 12.98 -8.68 14.58
CA ASN A 314 12.81 -10.13 14.51
C ASN A 314 11.32 -10.48 14.45
N ALA A 315 11.01 -11.72 14.10
CA ALA A 315 9.65 -12.23 14.01
C ALA A 315 8.88 -12.11 15.35
N ASP A 316 9.56 -12.08 16.50
CA ASP A 316 8.95 -11.89 17.83
C ASP A 316 8.70 -10.41 18.18
N GLY A 317 9.16 -9.46 17.36
CA GLY A 317 9.03 -8.02 17.57
C GLY A 317 10.20 -7.39 18.32
N SER A 318 11.19 -8.17 18.77
CA SER A 318 12.43 -7.62 19.29
C SER A 318 13.21 -6.89 18.19
N LEU A 319 13.93 -5.84 18.56
CA LEU A 319 14.75 -5.09 17.61
C LEU A 319 15.91 -5.98 17.12
N ASP A 320 16.07 -6.07 15.80
CA ASP A 320 17.26 -6.68 15.23
C ASP A 320 18.45 -5.69 15.34
N SER A 321 19.49 -6.12 16.04
CA SER A 321 20.72 -5.36 16.26
C SER A 321 21.73 -5.48 15.11
N GLY A 322 21.48 -6.32 14.10
CA GLY A 322 22.45 -6.67 13.07
C GLY A 322 22.66 -5.64 11.95
N ILE A 323 21.74 -4.70 11.71
CA ILE A 323 21.72 -3.91 10.44
C ILE A 323 21.80 -2.38 10.58
N PHE A 324 21.69 -1.81 11.78
CA PHE A 324 21.86 -0.37 11.96
C PHE A 324 22.89 -0.10 13.05
N PRO A 325 24.13 0.35 12.72
CA PRO A 325 25.05 0.82 13.73
C PRO A 325 24.39 1.98 14.50
N SER A 326 24.60 1.96 15.83
CA SER A 326 24.16 2.95 16.80
C SER A 326 24.50 4.38 16.39
#